data_AF-A0A4Y2T2V0-F1
#
_entry.id   AF-A0A4Y2T2V0-F1
#
_cell.length_a   1.000
_cell.length_b   1.000
_cell.length_c   1.000
_cell.angle_alpha   90.00
_cell.angle_beta   90.00
_cell.angle_gamma   90.00
#
_symmetry.space_group_name_H-M   'P 1'
#
loop_
_entity.id
_entity.type
_entity.pdbx_description
1 polymer ?
#
loop_
_entity_poly.entity_id
_entity_poly.type
_entity_poly.pdbx_seq_one_letter_code
_entity_poly.pdbx_strand_id
1 'polypeptide(L)'
;MRLGLPSTAAVGDRFGVSDRAVAAIASSVLHDVGLITSNNSDLMVDENKLRREKTKVRKDLKFQALSEAQELPLKGLYFDGRKDFTLVEERVDTKR
;
A
#
# COMPACT_ATOMS: atom_id res chain seq x y z
N MET A 1 23.89 0.67 -8.25
CA MET A 1 23.27 1.08 -6.94
C MET A 1 21.77 1.26 -7.17
N ARG A 2 20.89 0.75 -6.30
CA ARG A 2 19.42 0.87 -6.50
C ARG A 2 18.88 1.96 -5.58
N LEU A 3 18.24 2.98 -6.16
CA LEU A 3 17.61 4.06 -5.39
C LEU A 3 16.27 3.57 -4.82
N GLY A 4 16.12 3.62 -3.51
CA GLY A 4 14.85 3.40 -2.84
C GLY A 4 14.03 4.69 -2.85
N LEU A 5 12.82 4.66 -3.41
CA LEU A 5 11.91 5.82 -3.45
C LEU A 5 10.60 5.52 -2.71
N PRO A 6 10.65 5.15 -1.41
CA PRO A 6 9.45 4.77 -0.66
C PRO A 6 8.46 5.94 -0.54
N SER A 7 8.94 7.17 -0.31
CA SER A 7 8.08 8.35 -0.20
C SER A 7 7.35 8.65 -1.51
N THR A 8 8.07 8.64 -2.63
CA THR A 8 7.48 8.87 -3.95
C THR A 8 6.46 7.80 -4.31
N ALA A 9 6.76 6.52 -4.00
CA ALA A 9 5.84 5.42 -4.21
C ALA A 9 4.59 5.52 -3.32
N ALA A 10 4.74 5.90 -2.05
CA ALA A 10 3.64 6.11 -1.12
C ALA A 10 2.71 7.24 -1.57
N VAL A 11 3.28 8.37 -1.99
CA VAL A 11 2.53 9.52 -2.52
C VAL A 11 1.78 9.13 -3.80
N GLY A 12 2.46 8.48 -4.74
CA GLY A 12 1.84 8.01 -5.97
C GLY A 12 0.69 7.03 -5.72
N ASP A 13 0.83 6.15 -4.73
CA ASP A 13 -0.24 5.23 -4.32
C ASP A 13 -1.42 5.97 -3.68
N ARG A 14 -1.13 6.90 -2.77
CA ARG A 14 -2.13 7.70 -2.06
C ARG A 14 -3.03 8.50 -2.99
N PHE A 15 -2.47 9.06 -4.05
CA PHE A 15 -3.20 9.88 -5.02
C PHE A 15 -3.71 9.09 -6.23
N GLY A 16 -3.50 7.76 -6.27
CA GLY A 16 -3.95 6.91 -7.39
C GLY A 16 -3.29 7.26 -8.73
N VAL A 17 -2.11 7.88 -8.72
CA VAL A 17 -1.42 8.32 -9.94
C VAL A 17 -0.84 7.10 -10.66
N SER A 18 -0.84 7.14 -11.99
CA SER A 18 -0.18 6.12 -12.82
C SER A 18 1.30 5.98 -12.45
N ASP A 19 1.76 4.74 -12.29
CA ASP A 19 3.17 4.46 -11.97
C ASP A 19 4.12 5.05 -13.02
N ARG A 20 3.70 5.07 -14.30
CA ARG A 20 4.46 5.70 -15.39
C ARG A 20 4.63 7.20 -15.21
N ALA A 21 3.55 7.89 -14.82
CA ALA A 21 3.58 9.34 -14.60
C ALA A 21 4.48 9.70 -13.41
N VAL A 22 4.36 8.95 -12.31
CA VAL A 22 5.21 9.15 -11.13
C VAL A 22 6.68 8.87 -11.45
N ALA A 23 6.97 7.82 -12.23
CA ALA A 23 8.33 7.50 -12.66
C ALA A 23 8.94 8.59 -13.55
N ALA A 24 8.15 9.18 -14.45
CA ALA A 24 8.58 10.30 -15.28
C ALA A 24 8.90 11.56 -14.46
N ILE A 25 8.02 11.92 -13.52
CA ILE A 25 8.24 13.07 -12.61
C ILE A 25 9.46 12.83 -11.72
N ALA A 26 9.60 11.63 -11.15
CA ALA A 26 10.76 11.30 -10.33
C ALA A 26 12.06 11.38 -11.14
N SER A 27 12.04 10.86 -12.38
CA SER A 27 13.21 10.94 -13.26
C SER A 27 13.53 12.38 -13.67
N SER A 28 12.53 13.22 -13.97
CA SER A 28 12.79 14.64 -14.31
C SER A 28 13.42 15.38 -13.14
N VAL A 29 12.92 15.19 -11.91
CA VAL A 29 13.51 15.80 -10.71
C VAL A 29 14.94 15.32 -10.49
N LEU A 30 15.22 14.03 -10.68
CA LEU A 30 16.59 13.52 -10.57
C LEU A 30 17.52 14.11 -11.63
N HIS A 31 16.99 14.43 -12.81
CA HIS A 31 17.75 15.07 -13.89
C HIS A 31 18.07 16.52 -13.53
N ASP A 32 17.09 17.27 -13.04
CA ASP A 32 17.24 18.66 -12.63
C ASP A 32 18.22 18.81 -11.45
N VAL A 33 18.26 17.83 -10.55
CA VAL A 33 19.22 17.77 -9.43
C VAL A 33 20.61 17.26 -9.88
N GLY A 34 20.76 16.82 -11.14
CA GLY A 34 22.02 16.33 -11.69
C GLY A 34 22.43 14.92 -11.23
N LEU A 35 21.51 14.18 -10.60
CA LEU A 35 21.73 12.78 -10.19
C LEU A 35 21.66 11.82 -11.38
N ILE A 36 20.89 12.18 -12.40
CA ILE A 36 20.94 11.53 -13.70
C ILE A 36 21.37 12.54 -14.76
N THR A 37 22.19 12.08 -15.69
CA THR A 37 22.61 12.86 -16.86
C THR A 37 22.39 12.02 -18.11
N SER A 38 22.55 12.63 -19.29
CA SER A 38 22.48 11.88 -20.56
C SER A 38 23.43 10.69 -20.62
N ASN A 39 24.55 10.77 -19.90
CA ASN A 39 25.61 9.78 -19.95
C ASN A 39 25.50 8.76 -18.81
N ASN A 40 24.83 9.11 -17.71
CA ASN A 40 24.68 8.27 -16.52
C ASN A 40 23.20 8.16 -16.12
N SER A 41 22.56 7.06 -16.52
CA SER A 41 21.14 6.77 -16.28
C SER A 41 20.89 5.69 -15.24
N ASP A 42 21.89 5.27 -14.48
CA ASP A 42 21.80 4.16 -13.51
C ASP A 42 20.70 4.38 -12.46
N LEU A 43 20.54 5.64 -12.05
CA LEU A 43 19.56 6.07 -11.05
C LEU A 43 18.19 6.41 -11.64
N MET A 44 18.00 6.26 -12.96
CA MET A 44 16.73 6.53 -13.63
C MET A 44 15.60 5.68 -13.02
N VAL A 45 14.45 6.31 -12.84
CA VAL A 45 13.28 5.67 -12.25
C VAL A 45 12.40 5.17 -13.38
N ASP A 46 12.35 3.86 -13.55
CA ASP A 46 11.41 3.22 -14.44
C ASP A 46 10.14 2.79 -13.68
N GLU A 47 9.08 2.53 -14.43
CA GLU A 47 7.79 2.09 -13.90
C GLU A 47 7.90 0.81 -13.06
N ASN A 48 8.77 -0.13 -13.46
CA ASN A 48 8.93 -1.40 -12.75
C ASN A 48 9.67 -1.23 -11.42
N LYS A 49 10.66 -0.33 -11.35
CA LYS A 49 11.34 0.09 -10.12
C LYS A 49 10.34 0.68 -9.16
N LEU A 50 9.48 1.61 -9.64
CA LEU A 50 8.45 2.22 -8.81
C LEU A 50 7.42 1.19 -8.32
N ARG A 51 6.91 0.32 -9.20
CA ARG A 51 5.94 -0.72 -8.85
C ARG A 51 6.47 -1.67 -7.76
N ARG A 52 7.76 -2.01 -7.81
CA ARG A 52 8.44 -2.79 -6.76
C ARG A 52 8.52 -2.04 -5.44
N GLU A 53 8.82 -0.74 -5.44
CA GLU A 53 8.82 0.05 -4.20
C GLU A 53 7.40 0.20 -3.64
N LYS A 54 6.40 0.45 -4.49
CA LYS A 54 4.99 0.55 -4.11
C LYS A 54 4.48 -0.72 -3.43
N THR A 55 4.85 -1.89 -3.96
CA THR A 55 4.49 -3.17 -3.35
C THR A 55 5.16 -3.41 -2.00
N LYS A 56 6.39 -2.93 -1.78
CA LYS A 56 7.02 -2.97 -0.44
C LYS A 56 6.29 -2.04 0.52
N VAL A 57 6.10 -0.77 0.13
CA VAL A 57 5.39 0.23 0.94
C VAL A 57 4.03 -0.28 1.38
N ARG A 58 3.24 -0.87 0.47
CA ARG A 58 1.93 -1.47 0.80
C ARG A 58 2.02 -2.61 1.81
N LYS A 59 3.06 -3.44 1.74
CA LYS A 59 3.26 -4.54 2.71
C LYS A 59 3.61 -3.99 4.09
N ASP A 60 4.52 -3.03 4.14
CA ASP A 60 4.97 -2.40 5.38
C ASP A 60 3.81 -1.67 6.05
N LEU A 61 3.01 -0.93 5.28
CA LEU A 61 1.83 -0.21 5.77
C LEU A 61 0.75 -1.17 6.31
N LYS A 62 0.54 -2.30 5.63
CA LYS A 62 -0.38 -3.35 6.13
C LYS A 62 0.12 -3.96 7.42
N PHE A 63 1.42 -4.21 7.54
CA PHE A 63 2.00 -4.77 8.75
C PHE A 63 1.85 -3.80 9.93
N GLN A 64 2.12 -2.51 9.73
CA GLN A 64 1.88 -1.46 10.72
C GLN A 64 0.41 -1.39 11.15
N ALA A 65 -0.51 -1.40 10.18
CA ALA A 65 -1.94 -1.37 10.48
C ALA A 65 -2.39 -2.61 11.28
N LEU A 66 -1.83 -3.78 10.98
CA LEU A 66 -2.11 -5.01 11.73
C LEU A 66 -1.54 -4.95 13.14
N SER A 67 -0.32 -4.46 13.34
CA SER A 67 0.26 -4.31 14.68
C SER A 67 -0.53 -3.30 15.52
N GLU A 68 -0.90 -2.15 14.95
CA GLU A 68 -1.73 -1.13 15.63
C GLU A 68 -3.11 -1.69 16.01
N ALA A 69 -3.73 -2.48 15.13
CA ALA A 69 -5.00 -3.14 15.41
C ALA A 69 -4.89 -4.26 16.45
N GLN A 70 -3.71 -4.85 16.64
CA GLN A 70 -3.45 -5.85 17.67
C GLN A 70 -3.18 -5.22 19.04
N GLU A 71 -2.56 -4.04 19.07
CA GLU A 71 -2.34 -3.25 20.29
C GLU A 71 -3.64 -2.68 20.86
N LEU A 72 -4.64 -2.41 20.01
CA LEU A 72 -5.97 -1.99 20.43
C LEU A 72 -6.90 -3.21 20.48
N PRO A 73 -7.37 -3.65 21.67
CA PRO A 73 -8.43 -4.64 21.74
C PRO A 73 -9.63 -4.12 20.93
N LEU A 74 -10.05 -4.87 19.91
CA LEU A 74 -11.25 -4.55 19.14
C LEU A 74 -12.42 -4.41 20.11
N LYS A 75 -12.84 -3.16 20.38
CA LYS A 75 -13.88 -2.84 21.39
C LYS A 75 -15.26 -3.38 21.00
N GLY A 76 -15.44 -3.79 19.75
CA GLY A 76 -16.64 -4.43 19.23
C GLY A 76 -16.77 -4.23 17.72
N LEU A 77 -17.30 -5.24 17.03
CA LEU A 77 -17.72 -5.12 15.63
C LEU A 77 -19.18 -4.67 15.62
N TYR A 78 -19.43 -3.41 15.26
CA TYR A 78 -20.79 -2.89 15.14
C TYR A 78 -21.33 -3.23 13.75
N PHE A 79 -22.37 -4.05 13.71
CA PHE A 79 -23.19 -4.20 12.51
C PHE A 79 -24.03 -2.93 12.34
N ASP A 80 -24.28 -2.52 11.10
CA ASP A 80 -25.04 -1.32 10.67
C ASP A 80 -26.51 -1.31 11.17
N GLY A 81 -26.88 -2.14 12.14
CA GLY A 81 -28.25 -2.25 12.65
C GLY A 81 -29.25 -2.68 11.59
N ARG A 82 -28.77 -3.16 10.42
CA ARG A 82 -29.63 -3.73 9.39
C ARG A 82 -30.33 -4.96 9.96
N LYS A 83 -31.61 -4.77 10.20
CA LYS A 83 -32.57 -5.74 10.73
C LYS A 83 -33.01 -6.71 9.62
N ASP A 84 -32.05 -7.24 8.87
CA ASP A 84 -32.33 -8.34 7.95
C ASP A 84 -32.37 -9.63 8.78
N PHE A 85 -33.17 -10.62 8.37
CA PHE A 85 -33.30 -11.88 9.08
C PHE A 85 -31.95 -12.61 9.12
N THR A 86 -31.17 -12.38 10.18
CA THR A 86 -29.90 -13.06 10.41
C THR A 86 -30.18 -14.54 10.62
N LEU A 87 -29.68 -15.39 9.72
CA LEU A 87 -29.73 -16.84 9.91
C LEU A 87 -28.88 -17.20 11.13
N VAL A 88 -29.50 -17.79 12.14
CA VAL A 88 -28.83 -18.29 13.34
C VAL A 88 -28.69 -19.80 13.22
N GLU A 89 -27.48 -20.33 13.41
CA GLU A 89 -27.24 -21.77 13.44
C GLU A 89 -27.71 -22.31 14.81
N GLU A 90 -28.91 -22.88 14.85
CA GLU A 90 -29.45 -23.54 16.04
C GLU A 90 -28.81 -24.92 16.19
N ARG A 91 -27.98 -25.11 17.22
CA ARG A 91 -27.49 -26.45 17.59
C ARG A 91 -28.63 -27.22 18.23
N VAL A 92 -29.24 -28.12 17.47
CA VAL A 92 -30.21 -29.09 17.98
C VAL A 92 -29.44 -30.23 18.65
N ASP A 93 -29.30 -30.15 19.97
CA ASP A 93 -28.77 -31.27 20.77
C ASP A 93 -29.84 -32.36 20.89
N THR A 94 -29.94 -33.23 19.88
CA THR A 94 -30.68 -34.50 20.03
C THR A 94 -29.90 -35.42 20.97
N LYS A 95 -30.25 -35.40 22.25
CA LYS A 95 -29.95 -36.50 23.16
C LYS A 95 -30.88 -37.67 22.84
N ARG A 96 -30.32 -38.81 22.49
CA ARG A 96 -30.98 -40.12 22.58
C ARG A 96 -30.10 -41.07 23.38
#